data_AF-A0A258SW11-F1
#
_entry.id   AF-A0A258SW11-F1
#
_cell.length_a   1.000
_cell.length_b   1.000
_cell.length_c   1.000
_cell.angle_alpha   90.00
_cell.angle_beta   90.00
_cell.angle_gamma   90.00
#
_symmetry.space_group_name_H-M   'P 1'
#
loop_
_entity.id
_entity.type
_entity.pdbx_description
1 polymer ?
#
loop_
_entity_poly.entity_id
_entity_poly.type
_entity_poly.pdbx_seq_one_letter_code
_entity_poly.pdbx_strand_id
1 'polypeptide(L)' 'DLVEVSNPRGRVRLTARLFDGVRRGVVVAEQIHPNAAHAGGRGINTLTSADPVAPVGGAAFHDNRVGVVRMG' A
#
# COMPACT_ATOMS: atom_id res chain seq x y z
N ASP A 1 10.77 -9.12 6.47
CA ASP A 1 11.49 -8.96 5.18
C ASP A 1 11.24 -7.59 4.58
N LEU A 2 12.23 -7.01 3.91
CA LEU A 2 12.01 -5.80 3.12
C LEU A 2 11.28 -6.17 1.82
N VAL A 3 10.21 -5.44 1.50
CA VAL A 3 9.43 -5.63 0.27
C VAL A 3 9.22 -4.30 -0.44
N GLU A 4 9.11 -4.36 -1.76
CA GLU A 4 8.56 -3.28 -2.55
C GLU A 4 7.10 -3.61 -2.89
N VAL A 5 6.21 -2.65 -2.61
CA VAL A 5 4.80 -2.70 -2.98
C VAL A 5 4.55 -1.61 -4.01
N SER A 6 3.98 -1.97 -5.16
CA SER A 6 3.85 -1.04 -6.28
C SER A 6 2.60 -1.27 -7.12
N ASN A 7 2.18 -0.21 -7.81
CA ASN A 7 1.15 -0.21 -8.84
C ASN A 7 1.44 0.93 -9.84
N PRO A 8 0.61 1.18 -10.87
CA PRO A 8 0.88 2.24 -11.84
C PRO A 8 1.03 3.66 -11.25
N ARG A 9 0.56 3.91 -10.03
CA ARG A 9 0.69 5.22 -9.35
C ARG A 9 2.05 5.41 -8.68
N GLY A 10 2.73 4.33 -8.30
CA GLY A 10 4.04 4.42 -7.68
C GLY A 10 4.50 3.17 -6.96
N ARG A 11 5.50 3.36 -6.09
CA ARG A 11 6.14 2.30 -5.30
C ARG A 11 6.52 2.78 -3.91
N VAL A 12 6.34 1.91 -2.92
CA VAL A 12 6.64 2.12 -1.51
C VAL A 12 7.41 0.91 -0.99
N ARG A 13 8.43 1.14 -0.17
CA ARG A 13 9.18 0.07 0.50
C ARG A 13 8.65 -0.11 1.92
N LEU A 14 8.38 -1.36 2.30
CA LEU A 14 7.78 -1.71 3.59
C LEU A 14 8.50 -2.91 4.20
N THR A 15 8.40 -3.05 5.52
CA THR A 15 8.79 -4.29 6.22
C THR A 15 7.57 -5.21 6.30
N ALA A 16 7.64 -6.36 5.65
CA ALA A 16 6.62 -7.39 5.70
C ALA A 16 6.76 -8.28 6.93
N ARG A 17 5.62 -8.56 7.59
CA ARG A 17 5.43 -9.56 8.64
C ARG A 17 4.43 -10.60 8.13
N LEU A 18 4.83 -11.86 8.11
CA LEU A 18 3.94 -12.98 7.73
C LEU A 18 3.10 -13.40 8.93
N PHE A 19 1.82 -13.66 8.70
CA PHE A 19 0.88 -14.19 9.70
C PHE A 19 -0.32 -14.85 9.01
N ASP A 20 -0.99 -15.76 9.71
CA ASP A 20 -2.07 -16.60 9.12
C ASP A 20 -3.44 -15.91 9.07
N GLY A 21 -3.52 -14.62 9.41
CA GLY A 21 -4.78 -13.89 9.62
C GLY A 21 -5.33 -13.16 8.40
N VAL A 22 -4.75 -13.34 7.20
CA VAL A 22 -5.21 -12.69 5.96
C VAL A 22 -5.50 -13.70 4.86
N ARG A 23 -6.49 -13.37 4.01
CA ARG A 23 -6.84 -14.18 2.84
C ARG A 23 -5.67 -14.22 1.85
N ARG A 24 -5.50 -15.34 1.14
CA ARG A 24 -4.55 -15.44 0.03
C ARG A 24 -4.80 -14.34 -0.99
N GLY A 25 -3.74 -13.65 -1.40
CA GLY A 25 -3.81 -12.53 -2.35
C GLY A 25 -4.17 -11.18 -1.72
N VAL A 26 -4.36 -11.13 -0.40
CA VAL A 26 -4.61 -9.89 0.35
C VAL A 26 -3.38 -9.56 1.18
N VAL A 27 -3.03 -8.27 1.20
CA VAL A 27 -2.03 -7.70 2.10
C VAL A 27 -2.65 -6.57 2.89
N VAL A 28 -2.15 -6.37 4.11
CA VAL A 28 -2.60 -5.29 5.00
C VAL A 28 -1.40 -4.42 5.31
N ALA A 29 -1.54 -3.11 5.07
CA ALA A 29 -0.63 -2.10 5.61
C ALA A 29 -1.36 -1.39 6.75
N GLU A 30 -0.83 -1.51 7.96
CA GLU A 30 -1.43 -0.92 9.15
C GLU A 30 -1.10 0.59 9.22
N GLN A 31 -2.12 1.39 9.53
CA GLN A 31 -2.06 2.85 9.72
C GLN A 31 -1.61 3.66 8.49
N ILE A 32 -1.78 4.98 8.58
CA ILE A 32 -1.24 5.95 7.62
C ILE A 32 -0.11 6.69 8.33
N HIS A 33 1.11 6.21 8.15
CA HIS A 33 2.29 6.85 8.73
C HIS A 33 2.69 8.10 7.94
N PRO A 34 3.36 9.09 8.56
CA PRO A 34 3.91 10.23 7.85
C PRO A 34 4.88 9.79 6.75
N ASN A 35 4.89 10.49 5.61
CA ASN A 35 5.76 10.18 4.47
C ASN A 35 7.24 10.01 4.85
N ALA A 36 7.73 10.81 5.80
CA ALA A 36 9.12 10.75 6.27
C ALA A 36 9.48 9.45 7.03
N ALA A 37 8.48 8.72 7.53
CA ALA A 37 8.68 7.41 8.16
C ALA A 37 8.92 6.28 7.14
N HIS A 38 8.68 6.55 5.85
CA HIS A 38 8.89 5.58 4.78
C HIS A 38 10.20 5.82 4.05
N ALA A 39 10.88 4.74 3.67
CA ALA A 39 12.07 4.82 2.83
C ALA A 39 11.72 5.49 1.49
N GLY A 40 12.41 6.61 1.20
CA GLY A 40 12.16 7.42 0.00
C GLY A 40 11.05 8.45 0.14
N GLY A 41 10.55 8.72 1.35
CA GLY A 41 9.66 9.85 1.64
C GLY A 41 8.25 9.72 1.06
N ARG A 42 7.78 8.50 0.80
CA ARG A 42 6.49 8.22 0.17
C ARG A 42 5.73 7.15 0.95
N GLY A 43 4.61 7.53 1.56
CA GLY A 43 3.77 6.65 2.36
C GLY A 43 2.80 5.81 1.54
N ILE A 44 2.04 4.94 2.22
CA ILE A 44 1.16 3.95 1.58
C ILE A 44 0.12 4.57 0.63
N ASN A 45 -0.36 5.78 0.94
CA ASN A 45 -1.30 6.51 0.10
C ASN A 45 -0.75 6.90 -1.29
N THR A 46 0.56 6.75 -1.52
CA THR A 46 1.14 6.82 -2.87
C THR A 46 0.48 5.81 -3.82
N LEU A 47 0.00 4.68 -3.29
CA LEU A 47 -0.63 3.62 -4.08
C LEU A 47 -2.16 3.79 -4.19
N THR A 48 -2.75 4.71 -3.42
CA THR A 48 -4.20 4.94 -3.34
C THR A 48 -4.67 5.92 -4.40
N SER A 49 -5.80 5.62 -5.07
CA SER A 49 -6.37 6.59 -6.00
C SER A 49 -7.00 7.78 -5.27
N ALA A 50 -6.75 8.97 -5.80
CA ALA A 50 -7.46 10.20 -5.44
C ALA A 50 -8.72 10.42 -6.30
N ASP A 51 -9.01 9.51 -7.23
CA ASP A 51 -10.22 9.59 -8.05
C ASP A 51 -11.47 9.54 -7.16
N PRO A 52 -12.46 10.40 -7.43
CA PRO A 52 -13.71 10.37 -6.69
C PRO A 52 -14.42 9.04 -6.94
N VAL A 53 -14.71 8.32 -5.86
CA VAL A 53 -15.49 7.08 -5.93
C VAL A 53 -16.98 7.41 -6.05
N ALA A 54 -17.67 6.76 -6.98
CA ALA A 54 -19.12 6.91 -7.15
C ALA A 54 -19.88 6.36 -5.91
N PRO A 55 -21.11 6.84 -5.62
CA PRO A 55 -21.83 7.94 -6.27
C PRO A 55 -21.60 9.32 -5.65
N VAL A 56 -21.02 9.40 -4.45
CA VAL A 56 -20.98 10.61 -3.61
C VAL A 56 -19.57 11.14 -3.30
N GLY A 57 -18.53 10.59 -3.93
CA GLY A 57 -17.13 10.98 -3.72
C GLY A 57 -16.43 10.23 -2.59
N GLY A 58 -15.18 10.61 -2.33
CA GLY A 58 -14.26 9.92 -1.40
C GLY A 58 -13.10 9.23 -2.13
N ALA A 59 -12.06 8.82 -1.41
CA ALA A 59 -10.91 8.11 -1.98
C ALA A 59 -11.04 6.60 -1.79
N ALA A 60 -10.54 5.83 -2.76
CA ALA A 60 -10.56 4.37 -2.75
C ALA A 60 -9.48 3.79 -1.81
N PHE A 61 -9.53 4.14 -0.51
CA PHE A 61 -8.54 3.70 0.47
C PHE A 61 -8.48 2.18 0.65
N HIS A 62 -9.56 1.46 0.35
CA HIS A 62 -9.71 0.04 0.69
C HIS A 62 -9.57 -0.93 -0.48
N ASP A 63 -9.47 -0.45 -1.72
CA ASP A 63 -9.29 -1.32 -2.90
C ASP A 63 -8.12 -0.83 -3.76
N ASN A 64 -6.95 -1.38 -3.49
CA ASN A 64 -5.73 -1.07 -4.19
C ASN A 64 -5.12 -2.34 -4.76
N ARG A 65 -5.17 -2.47 -6.08
CA ARG A 65 -4.43 -3.53 -6.77
C ARG A 65 -2.94 -3.20 -6.76
N VAL A 66 -2.15 -4.08 -6.15
CA VAL A 66 -0.70 -3.90 -6.00
C VAL A 66 0.04 -5.20 -6.34
N GLY A 67 1.29 -5.04 -6.78
CA GLY A 67 2.29 -6.11 -6.80
C GLY A 67 3.16 -6.04 -5.55
N VAL A 68 3.67 -7.18 -5.10
CA VAL A 68 4.60 -7.28 -3.97
C VAL A 68 5.82 -8.09 -4.42
N VAL A 69 7.01 -7.52 -4.22
CA VAL A 69 8.28 -8.18 -4.54
C VAL A 69 9.19 -8.12 -3.33
N ARG A 70 9.80 -9.25 -2.96
CA ARG A 70 10.82 -9.30 -1.90
C ARG A 70 12.07 -8.55 -2.37
N MET A 71 12.56 -7.66 -1.53
CA MET A 71 13.85 -6.99 -1.73
C MET A 71 14.91 -7.79 -0.96
N GLY A 72 16.10 -7.94 -1.56
CA GLY A 72 17.21 -8.74 -1.04
C GLY A 72 17.59 -8.42 0.40
#